data_AF-J3HC35-F1
#
_entry.id   AF-J3HC35-F1
#
_cell.length_a   1.000
_cell.length_b   1.000
_cell.length_c   1.000
_cell.angle_alpha   90.00
_cell.angle_beta   90.00
_cell.angle_gamma   90.00
#
_symmetry.space_group_name_H-M   'P 1'
#
loop_
_entity.id
_entity.type
_entity.pdbx_description
1 polymer ?
#
loop_
_entity_poly.entity_id
_entity_poly.type
_entity_poly.pdbx_seq_one_letter_code
_entity_poly.pdbx_strand_id
1 'polypeptide(L)'
;MALTGFVLAASMISANAQETCNHDSFTNPDLITCGQQSLEKVDAVLNEQYKTAMASLSPADKKQLIDVQRKWVRFKEAYCEDIYQSALPGAEAPIEKLTCLAQTTNARLGELIYLQTGLPNDGFYKAASLMAGPDRENGLKASINLLGGVEFDDPVWKQYADAQCDMSFRMLREDLAYCAVRMRFQLPMNR
;
A
#
# COMPACT_ATOMS: atom_id res chain seq x y z
N MET A 1 -3.58 -56.51 -32.35
CA MET A 1 -2.92 -55.19 -32.26
C MET A 1 -3.28 -54.59 -30.92
N ALA A 2 -2.34 -54.56 -29.97
CA ALA A 2 -2.52 -53.96 -28.65
C ALA A 2 -1.98 -52.52 -28.69
N LEU A 3 -2.84 -51.55 -28.38
CA LEU A 3 -2.51 -50.12 -28.34
C LEU A 3 -1.82 -49.81 -27.01
N THR A 4 -0.54 -49.44 -27.08
CA THR A 4 0.25 -48.92 -25.96
C THR A 4 -0.12 -47.46 -25.70
N GLY A 5 -0.74 -47.20 -24.55
CA GLY A 5 -1.05 -45.83 -24.08
C GLY A 5 0.20 -45.15 -23.52
N PHE A 6 0.57 -44.01 -24.10
CA PHE A 6 1.69 -43.18 -23.65
C PHE A 6 1.18 -42.17 -22.61
N VAL A 7 1.66 -42.26 -21.37
CA VAL A 7 1.33 -41.30 -20.30
C VAL A 7 2.32 -40.15 -20.38
N LEU A 8 1.84 -38.96 -20.74
CA LEU A 8 2.59 -37.70 -20.67
C LEU A 8 2.56 -37.18 -19.22
N ALA A 9 3.67 -37.32 -18.51
CA ALA A 9 3.86 -36.67 -17.22
C ALA A 9 4.18 -35.18 -17.44
N ALA A 10 3.27 -34.29 -17.02
CA ALA A 10 3.50 -32.86 -17.02
C ALA A 10 4.43 -32.49 -15.85
N SER A 11 5.69 -32.14 -16.16
CA SER A 11 6.64 -31.61 -15.20
C SER A 11 6.25 -30.19 -14.81
N MET A 12 5.84 -29.99 -13.56
CA MET A 12 5.60 -28.67 -12.96
C MET A 12 6.97 -28.01 -12.72
N ILE A 13 7.41 -27.15 -13.64
CA ILE A 13 8.57 -26.29 -13.41
C ILE A 13 8.11 -25.20 -12.44
N SER A 14 8.55 -25.31 -11.19
CA SER A 14 8.44 -24.20 -10.23
C SER A 14 9.46 -23.15 -10.63
N ALA A 15 9.01 -22.07 -11.28
CA ALA A 15 9.83 -20.90 -11.56
C ALA A 15 10.02 -20.11 -10.26
N ASN A 16 11.04 -20.46 -9.48
CA ASN A 16 11.56 -19.54 -8.49
C ASN A 16 12.30 -18.43 -9.24
N ALA A 17 11.78 -17.21 -9.22
CA ALA A 17 12.47 -16.05 -9.77
C ALA A 17 13.79 -15.88 -8.99
N GLN A 18 14.91 -16.11 -9.66
CA GLN A 18 16.24 -15.87 -9.13
C GLN A 18 16.38 -14.36 -8.89
N GLU A 19 16.81 -13.94 -7.69
CA GLU A 19 17.19 -12.55 -7.44
C GLU A 19 18.38 -12.21 -8.35
N THR A 20 18.18 -11.29 -9.28
CA THR A 20 19.21 -10.91 -10.27
C THR A 20 19.94 -9.62 -9.91
N CYS A 21 19.52 -8.93 -8.85
CA CYS A 21 20.10 -7.66 -8.46
C CYS A 21 21.29 -7.86 -7.49
N ASN A 22 22.29 -6.98 -7.58
CA ASN A 22 23.45 -7.00 -6.69
C ASN A 22 23.21 -6.09 -5.47
N HIS A 23 22.88 -6.69 -4.32
CA HIS A 23 22.61 -5.97 -3.07
C HIS A 23 23.83 -5.25 -2.47
N ASP A 24 25.05 -5.62 -2.86
CA ASP A 24 26.28 -5.00 -2.37
C ASP A 24 26.72 -3.80 -3.23
N SER A 25 25.99 -3.49 -4.29
CA SER A 25 26.27 -2.37 -5.20
C SER A 25 25.40 -1.16 -4.90
N PHE A 26 26.03 0.01 -4.93
CA PHE A 26 25.38 1.31 -4.75
C PHE A 26 25.31 2.13 -6.06
N THR A 27 25.51 1.49 -7.21
CA THR A 27 25.34 2.17 -8.50
C THR A 27 23.87 2.32 -8.84
N ASN A 28 23.48 3.44 -9.48
CA ASN A 28 22.08 3.67 -9.83
C ASN A 28 21.44 2.53 -10.65
N PRO A 29 22.10 1.92 -11.66
CA PRO A 29 21.52 0.79 -12.39
C PRO A 29 21.20 -0.42 -11.51
N ASP A 30 22.07 -0.75 -10.55
CA ASP A 30 21.85 -1.86 -9.63
C ASP A 30 20.74 -1.53 -8.63
N LEU A 31 20.75 -0.31 -8.07
CA LEU A 31 19.70 0.18 -7.17
C LEU A 31 18.32 0.18 -7.83
N ILE A 32 18.23 0.58 -9.10
CA ILE A 32 16.98 0.54 -9.88
C ILE A 32 16.52 -0.90 -10.07
N THR A 33 17.44 -1.82 -10.39
CA THR A 33 17.13 -3.24 -10.60
C THR A 33 16.65 -3.89 -9.30
N CYS A 34 17.33 -3.65 -8.18
CA CYS A 34 16.90 -4.12 -6.87
C CYS A 34 15.56 -3.50 -6.45
N GLY A 35 15.39 -2.19 -6.65
CA GLY A 35 14.15 -1.49 -6.34
C GLY A 35 12.95 -2.06 -7.11
N GLN A 36 13.13 -2.37 -8.39
CA GLN A 36 12.11 -3.01 -9.22
C GLN A 36 11.72 -4.40 -8.68
N GLN A 37 12.70 -5.25 -8.33
CA GLN A 37 12.42 -6.58 -7.76
C GLN A 37 11.74 -6.49 -6.39
N SER A 38 12.13 -5.53 -5.55
CA SER A 38 11.47 -5.27 -4.28
C SER A 38 10.02 -4.83 -4.49
N LEU A 39 9.76 -3.92 -5.45
CA LEU A 39 8.41 -3.50 -5.78
C LEU A 39 7.55 -4.67 -6.25
N GLU A 40 8.07 -5.52 -7.15
CA GLU A 40 7.36 -6.71 -7.66
C GLU A 40 6.94 -7.66 -6.53
N LYS A 41 7.82 -7.88 -5.54
CA LYS A 41 7.50 -8.70 -4.36
C LYS A 41 6.35 -8.10 -3.55
N VAL A 42 6.40 -6.80 -3.26
CA VAL A 42 5.35 -6.13 -2.48
C VAL A 42 4.02 -6.10 -3.26
N ASP A 43 4.06 -5.83 -4.56
CA ASP A 43 2.87 -5.87 -5.42
C ASP A 43 2.25 -7.27 -5.49
N ALA A 44 3.06 -8.34 -5.50
CA ALA A 44 2.56 -9.71 -5.44
C ALA A 44 1.83 -9.98 -4.11
N VAL A 45 2.41 -9.57 -2.98
CA VAL A 45 1.78 -9.70 -1.65
C VAL A 45 0.47 -8.90 -1.58
N LEU A 46 0.46 -7.67 -2.11
CA LEU A 46 -0.75 -6.85 -2.19
C LEU A 46 -1.86 -7.55 -2.97
N ASN A 47 -1.53 -8.15 -4.12
CA ASN A 47 -2.53 -8.82 -4.95
C ASN A 47 -3.12 -10.06 -4.29
N GLU A 48 -2.31 -10.86 -3.58
CA GLU A 48 -2.81 -12.00 -2.80
C GLU A 48 -3.67 -11.54 -1.63
N GLN A 49 -3.26 -10.48 -0.93
CA GLN A 49 -4.06 -9.88 0.13
C GLN A 49 -5.39 -9.33 -0.39
N TYR A 50 -5.40 -8.68 -1.55
CA TYR A 50 -6.61 -8.19 -2.21
C TYR A 50 -7.56 -9.34 -2.56
N LYS A 51 -7.06 -10.45 -3.12
CA LYS A 51 -7.90 -11.64 -3.39
C LYS A 51 -8.51 -12.21 -2.12
N THR A 52 -7.71 -12.31 -1.05
CA THR A 52 -8.16 -12.77 0.27
C THR A 52 -9.25 -11.84 0.83
N ALA A 53 -9.06 -10.52 0.74
CA ALA A 53 -10.05 -9.53 1.18
C ALA A 53 -11.33 -9.65 0.37
N MET A 54 -11.22 -9.76 -0.96
CA MET A 54 -12.38 -9.98 -1.82
C MET A 54 -13.15 -11.24 -1.44
N ALA A 55 -12.49 -12.33 -1.06
CA ALA A 55 -13.17 -13.59 -0.73
C ALA A 55 -14.10 -13.48 0.50
N SER A 56 -13.75 -12.67 1.51
CA SER A 56 -14.52 -12.54 2.76
C SER A 56 -15.65 -11.50 2.70
N LEU A 57 -15.70 -10.67 1.66
CA LEU A 57 -16.64 -9.55 1.57
C LEU A 57 -18.01 -9.91 0.98
N SER A 58 -19.03 -9.17 1.44
CA SER A 58 -20.36 -9.17 0.84
C SER A 58 -20.31 -8.65 -0.62
N PRO A 59 -21.31 -8.95 -1.48
CA PRO A 59 -21.33 -8.41 -2.85
C PRO A 59 -21.27 -6.87 -2.93
N ALA A 60 -21.92 -6.18 -1.98
CA ALA A 60 -21.89 -4.73 -1.92
C ALA A 60 -20.49 -4.21 -1.55
N ASP A 61 -19.86 -4.81 -0.54
CA ASP A 61 -18.52 -4.40 -0.10
C ASP A 61 -17.45 -4.78 -1.12
N LYS A 62 -17.61 -5.89 -1.87
CA LYS A 62 -16.76 -6.22 -3.02
C LYS A 62 -16.77 -5.12 -4.07
N LYS A 63 -17.97 -4.64 -4.44
CA LYS A 63 -18.11 -3.55 -5.42
C LYS A 63 -17.42 -2.29 -4.94
N GLN A 64 -17.55 -1.96 -3.65
CA GLN A 64 -16.88 -0.81 -3.09
C GLN A 64 -15.36 -1.01 -3.04
N LEU A 65 -14.86 -2.18 -2.63
CA LEU A 65 -13.43 -2.45 -2.60
C LEU A 65 -12.79 -2.34 -3.99
N ILE A 66 -13.47 -2.80 -5.04
CA ILE A 66 -13.02 -2.63 -6.42
C ILE A 66 -12.87 -1.15 -6.78
N ASP A 67 -13.85 -0.32 -6.39
CA ASP A 67 -13.82 1.12 -6.63
C ASP A 67 -12.69 1.81 -5.86
N VAL A 68 -12.52 1.49 -4.58
CA VAL A 68 -11.41 1.99 -3.75
C VAL A 68 -10.06 1.59 -4.35
N GLN A 69 -9.91 0.33 -4.77
CA GLN A 69 -8.66 -0.16 -5.37
C GLN A 69 -8.33 0.57 -6.67
N ARG A 70 -9.32 0.89 -7.51
CA ARG A 70 -9.10 1.66 -8.74
C ARG A 70 -8.67 3.09 -8.44
N LYS A 71 -9.28 3.74 -7.45
CA LYS A 71 -8.90 5.08 -6.99
C LYS A 71 -7.49 5.09 -6.41
N TRP A 72 -7.14 4.07 -5.62
CA TRP A 72 -5.78 3.87 -5.13
C TRP A 72 -4.76 3.75 -6.27
N VAL A 73 -5.00 2.89 -7.27
CA VAL A 73 -4.10 2.75 -8.42
C VAL A 73 -3.90 4.11 -9.10
N ARG A 74 -5.00 4.84 -9.37
CA ARG A 74 -4.91 6.16 -9.99
C ARG A 74 -4.07 7.14 -9.16
N PHE A 75 -4.27 7.16 -7.84
CA PHE A 75 -3.49 7.98 -6.91
C PHE A 75 -2.01 7.58 -6.94
N LYS A 76 -1.70 6.29 -6.76
CA LYS A 76 -0.33 5.76 -6.77
C LYS A 76 0.43 6.19 -8.02
N GLU A 77 -0.14 5.95 -9.19
CA GLU A 77 0.53 6.25 -10.46
C GLU A 77 0.74 7.77 -10.63
N ALA A 78 -0.28 8.59 -10.35
CA ALA A 78 -0.18 10.04 -10.50
C ALA A 78 0.81 10.65 -9.50
N TYR A 79 0.73 10.24 -8.24
CA TYR A 79 1.57 10.75 -7.16
C TYR A 79 3.05 10.38 -7.37
N CYS A 80 3.34 9.11 -7.70
CA CYS A 80 4.72 8.69 -7.93
C CYS A 80 5.29 9.20 -9.26
N GLU A 81 4.45 9.55 -10.23
CA GLU A 81 4.90 10.29 -11.42
C GLU A 81 5.29 11.73 -11.08
N ASP A 82 4.53 12.43 -10.23
CA ASP A 82 4.92 13.78 -9.76
C ASP A 82 6.28 13.76 -9.05
N ILE A 83 6.51 12.78 -8.18
CA ILE A 83 7.82 12.58 -7.52
C ILE A 83 8.93 12.42 -8.57
N TYR A 84 8.72 11.53 -9.55
CA TYR A 84 9.69 11.32 -10.63
C TYR A 84 10.00 12.61 -11.39
N GLN A 85 8.97 13.36 -11.81
CA GLN A 85 9.14 14.59 -12.56
C GLN A 85 9.84 15.68 -11.72
N SER A 86 9.57 15.74 -10.41
CA SER A 86 10.19 16.70 -9.50
C SER A 86 11.69 16.45 -9.27
N ALA A 87 12.13 15.21 -9.43
CA ALA A 87 13.53 14.81 -9.26
C ALA A 87 14.35 14.93 -10.57
N LEU A 88 13.72 15.15 -11.72
CA LEU A 88 14.44 15.32 -12.99
C LEU A 88 15.23 16.64 -13.03
N PRO A 89 16.43 16.65 -13.68
CA PRO A 89 17.07 15.57 -14.43
C PRO A 89 17.98 14.64 -13.58
N GLY A 90 17.78 14.56 -12.26
CA GLY A 90 18.59 13.74 -11.37
C GLY A 90 18.58 12.26 -11.73
N ALA A 91 19.75 11.63 -11.70
CA ALA A 91 19.90 10.20 -12.01
C ALA A 91 19.21 9.27 -10.98
N GLU A 92 18.78 9.83 -9.84
CA GLU A 92 18.06 9.14 -8.77
C GLU A 92 16.53 9.18 -8.96
N ALA A 93 16.00 9.98 -9.91
CA ALA A 93 14.56 10.09 -10.14
C ALA A 93 13.85 8.71 -10.32
N PRO A 94 14.41 7.73 -11.06
CA PRO A 94 13.81 6.39 -11.13
C PRO A 94 13.80 5.65 -9.79
N ILE A 95 14.82 5.85 -8.96
CA ILE A 95 14.93 5.25 -7.62
C ILE A 95 13.84 5.83 -6.72
N GLU A 96 13.69 7.17 -6.69
CA GLU A 96 12.64 7.84 -5.92
C GLU A 96 11.24 7.38 -6.33
N LYS A 97 10.99 7.25 -7.65
CA LYS A 97 9.72 6.71 -8.16
C LYS A 97 9.46 5.30 -7.66
N LEU A 98 10.45 4.40 -7.73
CA LEU A 98 10.33 3.02 -7.26
C LEU A 98 10.06 2.96 -5.75
N THR A 99 10.76 3.78 -4.96
CA THR A 99 10.51 3.89 -3.52
C THR A 99 9.10 4.37 -3.22
N CYS A 100 8.61 5.38 -3.94
CA CYS A 100 7.23 5.87 -3.81
C CYS A 100 6.21 4.76 -4.11
N LEU A 101 6.38 4.03 -5.21
CA LEU A 101 5.50 2.93 -5.59
C LEU A 101 5.50 1.85 -4.50
N ALA A 102 6.67 1.47 -3.98
CA ALA A 102 6.77 0.45 -2.94
C ALA A 102 6.12 0.91 -1.61
N GLN A 103 6.30 2.17 -1.21
CA GLN A 103 5.70 2.71 0.02
C GLN A 103 4.18 2.82 -0.09
N THR A 104 3.65 3.34 -1.20
CA THR A 104 2.21 3.42 -1.45
C THR A 104 1.54 2.04 -1.55
N THR A 105 2.23 1.04 -2.12
CA THR A 105 1.76 -0.36 -2.12
C THR A 105 1.76 -0.95 -0.71
N ASN A 106 2.79 -0.71 0.11
CA ASN A 106 2.81 -1.18 1.50
C ASN A 106 1.72 -0.53 2.38
N ALA A 107 1.48 0.77 2.22
CA ALA A 107 0.38 1.47 2.89
C ALA A 107 -0.97 0.81 2.55
N ARG A 108 -1.21 0.57 1.26
CA ARG A 108 -2.43 -0.11 0.79
C ARG A 108 -2.57 -1.53 1.32
N LEU A 109 -1.46 -2.26 1.42
CA LEU A 109 -1.46 -3.60 2.02
C LEU A 109 -1.95 -3.54 3.47
N GLY A 110 -1.47 -2.57 4.25
CA GLY A 110 -1.91 -2.33 5.63
C GLY A 110 -3.40 -2.02 5.72
N GLU A 111 -3.94 -1.20 4.82
CA GLU A 111 -5.37 -0.91 4.77
C GLU A 111 -6.24 -2.13 4.45
N LEU A 112 -5.80 -2.99 3.51
CA LEU A 112 -6.51 -4.23 3.20
C LEU A 112 -6.52 -5.21 4.38
N ILE A 113 -5.41 -5.30 5.10
CA ILE A 113 -5.32 -6.12 6.32
C ILE A 113 -6.22 -5.54 7.41
N TYR A 114 -6.26 -4.21 7.54
CA TYR A 114 -7.13 -3.55 8.51
C TYR A 114 -8.60 -3.83 8.23
N LEU A 115 -9.06 -3.71 6.98
CA LEU A 115 -10.44 -4.03 6.60
C LEU A 115 -10.86 -5.47 6.94
N GLN A 116 -9.92 -6.41 6.95
CA GLN A 116 -10.21 -7.81 7.31
C GLN A 116 -10.16 -8.09 8.81
N THR A 117 -9.21 -7.48 9.51
CA THR A 117 -8.86 -7.87 10.88
C THR A 117 -9.40 -6.90 11.93
N GLY A 118 -9.75 -5.67 11.53
CA GLY A 118 -10.05 -4.57 12.45
C GLY A 118 -8.83 -4.08 13.25
N LEU A 119 -7.62 -4.58 12.96
CA LEU A 119 -6.40 -4.23 13.68
C LEU A 119 -5.49 -3.39 12.77
N PRO A 120 -5.34 -2.08 13.05
CA PRO A 120 -4.47 -1.23 12.25
C PRO A 120 -3.01 -1.59 12.54
N ASN A 121 -2.28 -2.07 11.53
CA ASN A 121 -0.87 -2.43 11.62
C ASN A 121 0.05 -1.39 10.96
N ASP A 122 -0.28 -0.12 11.15
CA ASP A 122 0.45 1.02 10.58
C ASP A 122 1.20 1.84 11.64
N GLY A 123 1.10 1.43 12.92
CA GLY A 123 1.76 2.11 14.03
C GLY A 123 1.12 3.44 14.44
N PHE A 124 0.13 3.95 13.70
CA PHE A 124 -0.44 5.29 13.89
C PHE A 124 -1.04 5.47 15.29
N TYR A 125 -2.00 4.63 15.67
CA TYR A 125 -2.66 4.73 16.97
C TYR A 125 -1.71 4.40 18.14
N LYS A 126 -0.70 3.56 17.91
CA LYS A 126 0.33 3.27 18.91
C LYS A 126 1.20 4.50 19.16
N ALA A 127 1.66 5.16 18.10
CA ALA A 127 2.40 6.42 18.20
C ALA A 127 1.55 7.49 18.89
N ALA A 128 0.28 7.64 18.49
CA ALA A 128 -0.62 8.64 19.06
C ALA A 128 -0.84 8.43 20.57
N SER A 129 -1.02 7.18 20.99
CA SER A 129 -1.19 6.81 22.40
C SER A 129 0.06 7.10 23.24
N LEU A 130 1.26 6.89 22.69
CA LEU A 130 2.53 7.20 23.37
C LEU A 130 2.73 8.71 23.54
N MET A 131 2.22 9.51 22.61
CA MET A 131 2.34 10.98 22.62
C MET A 131 1.25 11.68 23.44
N ALA A 132 0.17 10.97 23.80
CA ALA A 132 -1.00 11.55 24.46
C ALA A 132 -0.72 12.14 25.86
N GLY A 133 0.39 11.76 26.50
CA GLY A 133 0.75 12.32 27.81
C GLY A 133 -0.29 12.00 28.91
N PRO A 134 -0.35 12.81 29.99
CA PRO A 134 -1.16 12.51 31.17
C PRO A 134 -2.67 12.75 30.97
N ASP A 135 -3.07 13.75 30.18
CA ASP A 135 -4.46 13.93 29.74
C ASP A 135 -4.71 13.06 28.51
N ARG A 136 -5.01 11.78 28.76
CA ARG A 136 -5.09 10.77 27.70
C ARG A 136 -6.09 11.10 26.61
N GLU A 137 -7.20 11.76 26.92
CA GLU A 137 -8.26 12.00 25.93
C GLU A 137 -7.91 13.18 25.02
N ASN A 138 -7.68 14.36 25.60
CA ASN A 138 -7.32 15.54 24.81
C ASN A 138 -5.95 15.38 24.16
N GLY A 139 -5.02 14.73 24.87
CA GLY A 139 -3.69 14.42 24.37
C GLY A 139 -3.72 13.43 23.21
N LEU A 140 -4.62 12.44 23.21
CA LEU A 140 -4.75 11.53 22.08
C LEU A 140 -5.25 12.26 20.83
N LYS A 141 -6.28 13.10 20.97
CA LYS A 141 -6.79 13.91 19.84
C LYS A 141 -5.71 14.83 19.27
N ALA A 142 -4.96 15.51 20.15
CA ALA A 142 -3.84 16.36 19.74
C ALA A 142 -2.74 15.55 19.03
N SER A 143 -2.41 14.37 19.55
CA SER A 143 -1.38 13.49 18.98
C SER A 143 -1.78 12.92 17.62
N ILE A 144 -3.04 12.50 17.45
CA ILE A 144 -3.60 12.05 16.16
C ILE A 144 -3.43 13.15 15.11
N ASN A 145 -3.87 14.37 15.43
CA ASN A 145 -3.76 15.50 14.50
C ASN A 145 -2.31 15.85 14.16
N LEU A 146 -1.42 15.80 15.15
CA LEU A 146 0.00 16.04 14.95
C LEU A 146 0.64 14.98 14.04
N LEU A 147 0.33 13.70 14.24
CA LEU A 147 0.89 12.59 13.46
C LEU A 147 0.41 12.58 12.02
N GLY A 148 -0.84 12.95 11.75
CA GLY A 148 -1.32 13.03 10.36
C GLY A 148 -0.72 14.16 9.53
N GLY A 149 0.13 15.00 10.13
CA GLY A 149 0.81 16.10 9.46
C GLY A 149 -0.14 17.19 8.96
N VAL A 150 0.39 18.03 8.07
CA VAL A 150 -0.40 19.07 7.40
C VAL A 150 -1.46 18.44 6.49
N GLU A 151 -2.49 19.21 6.15
CA GLU A 151 -3.46 18.75 5.16
C GLU A 151 -2.78 18.52 3.81
N PHE A 152 -3.09 17.39 3.19
CA PHE A 152 -2.59 17.03 1.87
C PHE A 152 -3.68 17.36 0.84
N ASP A 153 -3.55 18.54 0.22
CA ASP A 153 -4.52 19.06 -0.76
C ASP A 153 -4.28 18.46 -2.15
N ASP A 154 -4.57 17.16 -2.29
CA ASP A 154 -4.57 16.45 -3.57
C ASP A 154 -5.96 15.85 -3.85
N PRO A 155 -6.63 16.23 -4.94
CA PRO A 155 -8.00 15.78 -5.22
C PRO A 155 -8.07 14.29 -5.60
N VAL A 156 -7.00 13.71 -6.14
CA VAL A 156 -6.96 12.27 -6.50
C VAL A 156 -6.79 11.44 -5.24
N TRP A 157 -5.89 11.85 -4.35
CA TRP A 157 -5.73 11.27 -3.02
C TRP A 157 -7.01 11.39 -2.22
N LYS A 158 -7.65 12.57 -2.20
CA LYS A 158 -8.90 12.78 -1.46
C LYS A 158 -10.00 11.81 -1.90
N GLN A 159 -10.16 11.58 -3.21
CA GLN A 159 -11.12 10.60 -3.71
C GLN A 159 -10.84 9.18 -3.22
N TYR A 160 -9.55 8.80 -3.17
CA TYR A 160 -9.12 7.52 -2.65
C TYR A 160 -9.37 7.40 -1.15
N ALA A 161 -8.91 8.39 -0.37
CA ALA A 161 -9.06 8.43 1.09
C ALA A 161 -10.53 8.43 1.51
N ASP A 162 -11.37 9.29 0.92
CA ASP A 162 -12.79 9.35 1.23
C ASP A 162 -13.47 7.99 0.96
N ALA A 163 -13.16 7.33 -0.16
CA ALA A 163 -13.74 6.03 -0.49
C ALA A 163 -13.29 4.91 0.45
N GLN A 164 -12.01 4.90 0.86
CA GLN A 164 -11.48 3.95 1.83
C GLN A 164 -12.09 4.19 3.22
N CYS A 165 -12.19 5.45 3.65
CA CYS A 165 -12.75 5.79 4.96
C CYS A 165 -14.24 5.50 5.06
N ASP A 166 -15.02 5.71 3.99
CA ASP A 166 -16.41 5.27 3.93
C ASP A 166 -16.55 3.74 4.11
N MET A 167 -15.63 2.98 3.50
CA MET A 167 -15.60 1.52 3.65
C MET A 167 -15.22 1.11 5.08
N SER A 168 -14.15 1.66 5.64
CA SER A 168 -13.73 1.44 7.03
C SER A 168 -14.81 1.81 8.03
N PHE A 169 -15.50 2.94 7.85
CA PHE A 169 -16.60 3.36 8.72
C PHE A 169 -17.76 2.36 8.67
N ARG A 170 -18.14 1.88 7.49
CA ARG A 170 -19.24 0.91 7.37
C ARG A 170 -18.90 -0.43 8.00
N MET A 171 -17.70 -0.93 7.76
CA MET A 171 -17.28 -2.26 8.21
C MET A 171 -16.83 -2.30 9.67
N LEU A 172 -16.13 -1.26 10.12
CA LEU A 172 -15.37 -1.26 11.38
C LEU A 172 -15.75 -0.09 12.30
N ARG A 173 -16.62 0.82 11.87
CA ARG A 173 -16.97 2.06 12.59
C ARG A 173 -15.77 2.95 12.88
N GLU A 174 -14.74 2.92 12.03
CA GLU A 174 -13.62 3.87 12.11
C GLU A 174 -14.15 5.30 11.92
N ASP A 175 -13.74 6.23 12.79
CA ASP A 175 -14.07 7.64 12.63
C ASP A 175 -13.49 8.18 11.31
N LEU A 176 -14.32 8.88 10.53
CA LEU A 176 -13.95 9.32 9.18
C LEU A 176 -12.77 10.29 9.20
N ALA A 177 -12.71 11.20 10.18
CA ALA A 177 -11.62 12.16 10.29
C ALA A 177 -10.33 11.45 10.69
N TYR A 178 -10.39 10.54 11.67
CA TYR A 178 -9.21 9.77 12.10
C TYR A 178 -8.71 8.81 11.03
N CYS A 179 -9.60 8.21 10.24
CA CYS A 179 -9.21 7.41 9.08
C CYS A 179 -8.38 8.24 8.08
N ALA A 180 -8.86 9.43 7.70
CA ALA A 180 -8.14 10.28 6.75
C ALA A 180 -6.78 10.75 7.30
N VAL A 181 -6.71 11.07 8.60
CA VAL A 181 -5.46 11.42 9.29
C VAL A 181 -4.49 10.24 9.27
N ARG A 182 -4.96 9.03 9.60
CA ARG A 182 -4.16 7.80 9.58
C ARG A 182 -3.64 7.46 8.19
N MET A 183 -4.46 7.63 7.15
CA MET A 183 -4.03 7.41 5.76
C MET A 183 -2.98 8.44 5.32
N ARG A 184 -3.07 9.71 5.76
CA ARG A 184 -2.02 10.71 5.49
C ARG A 184 -0.69 10.37 6.15
N PHE A 185 -0.73 9.87 7.39
CA PHE A 185 0.48 9.44 8.10
C PHE A 185 1.28 8.35 7.33
N GLN A 186 0.61 7.59 6.46
CA GLN A 186 1.24 6.56 5.64
C GLN A 186 1.77 7.06 4.29
N LEU A 187 1.63 8.35 3.98
CA LEU A 187 2.11 8.88 2.70
C LEU A 187 3.65 8.80 2.62
N PRO A 188 4.22 8.41 1.46
CA PRO A 188 5.66 8.23 1.23
C PRO A 188 6.54 9.41 1.68
N MET A 189 6.04 10.62 1.48
CA MET A 189 6.76 11.86 1.73
C MET A 189 5.84 12.80 2.50
N ASN A 190 6.19 13.07 3.76
CA ASN A 190 5.63 14.20 4.50
C ASN A 190 6.20 15.48 3.85
N ARG A 191 5.45 16.09 2.93
CA ARG A 191 5.62 17.51 2.62
C ARG A 191 4.87 18.34 3.65
#